data_AF-A0A8J3HX84-F1
#
_entry.id   AF-A0A8J3HX84-F1
#
_cell.length_a   1.000
_cell.length_b   1.000
_cell.length_c   1.000
_cell.angle_alpha   90.00
_cell.angle_beta   90.00
_cell.angle_gamma   90.00
#
_symmetry.space_group_name_H-M   'P 1'
#
loop_
_entity.id
_entity.type
_entity.pdbx_description
1 polymer ?
#
loop_
_entity_poly.entity_id
_entity_poly.type
_entity_poly.pdbx_seq_one_letter_code
_entity_poly.pdbx_strand_id
1 'polypeptide(L)'
;MDILTSPLFLNQILQQSPLYLIWFIGIIIALVKWDKHPRLSLLVLLTLICFILQLLVNGAIIIAAPLISAENHWGVQQMVDFYTRVTFISSLVSAILWGLNLWAFFGWRKPVADPTNPT
;
A
#
# COMPACT_ATOMS: atom_id res chain seq x y z
N MET A 1 22.66 -16.96 -9.51
CA MET A 1 22.61 -15.99 -8.39
C MET A 1 21.18 -15.91 -7.95
N ASP A 2 20.90 -16.35 -6.72
CA ASP A 2 19.53 -16.29 -6.19
C ASP A 2 19.16 -14.84 -5.90
N ILE A 3 18.15 -14.34 -6.62
CA ILE A 3 17.68 -12.95 -6.49
C ILE A 3 17.32 -12.62 -5.03
N LEU A 4 16.83 -13.63 -4.29
CA LEU A 4 16.41 -13.56 -2.90
C LEU A 4 17.56 -13.33 -1.90
N THR A 5 18.80 -13.66 -2.26
CA THR A 5 19.98 -13.47 -1.38
C THR A 5 20.80 -12.26 -1.76
N SER A 6 20.38 -11.50 -2.79
CA SER A 6 21.11 -10.31 -3.20
C SER A 6 21.10 -9.24 -2.09
N PRO A 7 22.24 -8.59 -1.79
CA PRO A 7 22.33 -7.58 -0.73
C PRO A 7 21.40 -6.38 -1.00
N LEU A 8 21.13 -6.09 -2.28
CA LEU A 8 20.19 -5.05 -2.70
C LEU A 8 18.76 -5.39 -2.23
N PHE A 9 18.30 -6.63 -2.47
CA PHE A 9 16.97 -7.10 -2.09
C PHE A 9 16.78 -7.11 -0.57
N LEU A 10 17.77 -7.61 0.17
CA LEU A 10 17.73 -7.63 1.64
C LEU A 10 17.66 -6.21 2.23
N ASN A 11 18.43 -5.27 1.70
CA ASN A 11 18.40 -3.88 2.13
C ASN A 11 17.02 -3.24 1.85
N GLN A 12 16.41 -3.54 0.70
CA GLN A 12 15.09 -3.04 0.36
C GLN A 12 14.00 -3.55 1.32
N ILE A 13 14.03 -4.84 1.68
CA ILE A 13 13.11 -5.40 2.69
C ILE A 13 13.34 -4.75 4.04
N LEU A 14 14.59 -4.60 4.46
CA LEU A 14 14.92 -4.04 5.76
C LEU A 14 14.41 -2.59 5.89
N GLN A 15 14.60 -1.77 4.86
CA GLN A 15 14.09 -0.40 4.83
C GLN A 15 12.56 -0.30 4.85
N GLN A 16 11.86 -1.27 4.25
CA GLN A 16 10.38 -1.29 4.25
C GLN A 16 9.77 -2.06 5.43
N SER A 17 10.58 -2.76 6.22
CA SER A 17 10.13 -3.55 7.36
C SER A 17 9.27 -2.79 8.37
N PRO A 18 9.54 -1.51 8.73
CA PRO A 18 8.68 -0.78 9.67
C PRO A 18 7.27 -0.57 9.11
N LEU A 19 7.17 -0.29 7.82
CA LEU A 19 5.88 -0.10 7.14
C LEU A 19 5.09 -1.42 7.10
N TYR A 20 5.76 -2.54 6.81
CA TYR A 20 5.14 -3.86 6.82
C TYR A 20 4.62 -4.25 8.21
N LEU A 21 5.34 -3.92 9.27
CA LEU A 21 4.88 -4.13 10.65
C LEU A 21 3.60 -3.34 10.94
N ILE A 22 3.53 -2.07 10.52
CA ILE A 22 2.32 -1.24 10.68
C ILE A 22 1.13 -1.88 9.96
N TRP A 23 1.32 -2.33 8.72
CA TRP A 23 0.27 -3.01 7.97
C TRP A 23 -0.18 -4.30 8.66
N PHE A 24 0.76 -5.12 9.13
CA PHE A 24 0.45 -6.37 9.82
C PHE A 24 -0.35 -6.13 11.12
N ILE A 25 0.06 -5.15 11.93
CA ILE A 25 -0.67 -4.75 13.13
C ILE A 25 -2.07 -4.23 12.77
N GLY A 26 -2.18 -3.44 11.69
CA GLY A 26 -3.47 -2.97 11.16
C GLY A 26 -4.42 -4.10 10.81
N ILE A 27 -3.92 -5.16 10.14
CA ILE A 27 -4.70 -6.36 9.82
C ILE A 27 -5.18 -7.04 11.11
N ILE A 28 -4.28 -7.26 12.08
CA ILE A 28 -4.63 -7.91 13.35
C ILE A 28 -5.73 -7.12 14.07
N ILE A 29 -5.59 -5.81 14.20
CA ILE A 29 -6.58 -4.96 14.87
C ILE A 29 -7.92 -5.01 14.14
N ALA A 30 -7.92 -4.96 12.80
CA ALA A 30 -9.13 -5.05 12.00
C ALA A 30 -9.86 -6.38 12.20
N LEU A 31 -9.12 -7.50 12.24
CA LEU A 31 -9.68 -8.83 12.48
C LEU A 31 -10.22 -8.97 13.91
N VAL A 32 -9.47 -8.54 14.92
CA VAL A 32 -9.89 -8.62 16.33
C VAL A 32 -11.13 -7.76 16.62
N LYS A 33 -11.27 -6.61 15.96
CA LYS A 33 -12.42 -5.70 16.14
C LYS A 33 -13.58 -5.97 15.17
N TRP A 34 -13.53 -7.04 14.39
CA TRP A 34 -14.52 -7.32 13.35
C TRP A 34 -15.95 -7.40 13.90
N ASP A 35 -16.13 -8.06 15.05
CA ASP A 35 -17.46 -8.24 15.66
C ASP A 35 -18.11 -6.91 16.10
N LYS A 36 -17.30 -5.92 16.48
CA LYS A 36 -17.80 -4.65 16.99
C LYS A 36 -18.11 -3.65 15.88
N HIS A 37 -17.30 -3.64 14.82
CA HIS A 37 -17.38 -2.64 13.74
C HIS A 37 -17.10 -3.26 12.35
N PRO A 38 -17.97 -4.17 11.85
CA PRO A 38 -17.68 -4.99 10.66
C PRO A 38 -17.45 -4.16 9.39
N ARG A 39 -18.17 -3.03 9.22
CA ARG A 39 -18.01 -2.15 8.06
C ARG A 39 -16.64 -1.48 8.02
N LEU A 40 -16.10 -1.08 9.18
CA LEU A 40 -14.79 -0.44 9.29
C LEU A 40 -13.67 -1.44 9.10
N SER A 41 -13.78 -2.60 9.72
CA SER A 41 -12.80 -3.66 9.57
C SER A 41 -12.70 -4.11 8.11
N LEU A 42 -13.82 -4.16 7.36
CA LEU A 42 -13.80 -4.44 5.93
C LEU A 42 -13.05 -3.36 5.13
N LEU A 43 -13.29 -2.07 5.39
CA LEU A 43 -12.58 -0.97 4.70
C LEU A 43 -11.07 -1.00 4.95
N VAL A 44 -10.65 -1.21 6.21
CA VAL A 44 -9.25 -1.33 6.57
C VAL A 44 -8.61 -2.54 5.89
N LEU A 45 -9.29 -3.69 5.93
CA LEU A 45 -8.81 -4.92 5.31
C LEU A 45 -8.69 -4.79 3.79
N LEU A 46 -9.68 -4.19 3.12
CA LEU A 46 -9.65 -3.90 1.69
C LEU A 46 -8.46 -2.99 1.34
N THR A 47 -8.25 -1.92 2.12
CA THR A 47 -7.15 -0.99 1.91
C THR A 47 -5.79 -1.68 2.05
N LEU A 48 -5.65 -2.55 3.05
CA LEU A 48 -4.43 -3.34 3.28
C LEU A 48 -4.19 -4.36 2.15
N ILE A 49 -5.23 -5.03 1.66
CA ILE A 49 -5.14 -5.89 0.48
C ILE A 49 -4.69 -5.10 -0.74
N CYS A 50 -5.25 -3.91 -0.97
CA CYS A 50 -4.84 -3.06 -2.08
C CYS A 50 -3.37 -2.62 -1.96
N PHE A 51 -2.88 -2.32 -0.76
CA PHE A 51 -1.45 -2.03 -0.55
C PHE A 51 -0.56 -3.23 -0.88
N ILE A 52 -0.97 -4.44 -0.49
CA ILE A 52 -0.24 -5.68 -0.83
C ILE A 52 -0.23 -5.90 -2.34
N LEU A 53 -1.36 -5.74 -3.01
CA LEU A 53 -1.44 -5.86 -4.48
C LEU A 53 -0.57 -4.81 -5.17
N GLN A 54 -0.59 -3.57 -4.67
CA GLN A 54 0.26 -2.50 -5.19
C GLN A 54 1.75 -2.87 -5.06
N LEU A 55 2.16 -3.44 -3.91
CA LEU A 55 3.52 -3.91 -3.69
C LEU A 55 3.90 -5.00 -4.69
N LEU A 56 3.03 -5.99 -4.91
CA LEU A 56 3.26 -7.08 -5.86
C LEU A 56 3.38 -6.57 -7.29
N VAL A 57 2.50 -5.65 -7.70
CA VAL A 57 2.53 -5.03 -9.04
C VAL A 57 3.82 -4.25 -9.24
N ASN A 58 4.21 -3.40 -8.28
CA ASN A 58 5.46 -2.64 -8.39
C ASN A 58 6.69 -3.58 -8.43
N GLY A 59 6.71 -4.62 -7.60
CA GLY A 59 7.77 -5.63 -7.62
C GLY A 59 7.85 -6.36 -8.97
N ALA A 60 6.71 -6.78 -9.51
CA ALA A 60 6.63 -7.42 -10.82
C ALA A 60 7.13 -6.49 -11.94
N ILE A 61 6.77 -5.20 -11.90
CA ILE A 61 7.24 -4.21 -12.88
C ILE A 61 8.75 -4.05 -12.80
N ILE A 62 9.34 -3.95 -11.59
CA ILE A 62 10.79 -3.82 -11.41
C ILE A 62 11.54 -5.02 -11.99
N ILE A 63 10.98 -6.23 -11.84
CA ILE A 63 11.59 -7.46 -12.37
C ILE A 63 11.39 -7.58 -13.89
N ALA A 64 10.18 -7.27 -14.39
CA ALA A 64 9.82 -7.47 -15.79
C ALA A 64 10.32 -6.35 -16.72
N ALA A 65 10.42 -5.11 -16.23
CA ALA A 65 10.80 -3.96 -17.06
C ALA A 65 12.19 -4.10 -17.71
N PRO A 66 13.25 -4.59 -17.03
CA PRO A 66 14.54 -4.86 -17.67
C PRO A 66 14.47 -5.91 -18.79
N LEU A 67 13.66 -6.96 -18.62
CA LEU A 67 13.45 -8.01 -19.63
C LEU A 67 12.78 -7.43 -20.89
N ILE A 68 11.67 -6.70 -20.72
CA ILE A 68 10.96 -6.04 -21.81
C ILE A 68 11.84 -4.99 -22.49
N SER A 69 12.63 -4.26 -21.71
CA SER A 69 13.59 -3.28 -22.22
C SER A 69 14.70 -3.90 -23.07
N ALA A 70 15.17 -5.10 -22.70
CA ALA A 70 16.20 -5.81 -23.45
C ALA A 70 15.67 -6.29 -24.81
N GLU A 71 14.44 -6.81 -24.86
CA GLU A 71 13.80 -7.27 -26.10
C GLU A 71 13.50 -6.11 -27.06
N ASN A 72 13.06 -4.97 -26.52
CA ASN A 72 12.67 -3.80 -27.32
C ASN A 72 13.82 -2.79 -27.54
N HIS A 73 15.04 -3.11 -27.10
CA HIS A 73 16.24 -2.27 -27.22
C HIS A 73 16.01 -0.84 -26.70
N TRP A 74 15.31 -0.69 -25.58
CA TRP A 74 15.00 0.63 -25.06
C TRP A 74 16.28 1.38 -24.65
N GLY A 75 16.34 2.65 -25.02
CA GLY A 75 17.37 3.56 -24.53
C GLY A 75 17.15 3.91 -23.05
N VAL A 76 18.21 4.39 -22.39
CA VAL A 76 18.17 4.82 -20.98
C VAL A 76 17.03 5.83 -20.75
N GLN A 77 16.84 6.79 -21.66
CA GLN A 77 15.77 7.78 -21.54
C GLN A 77 14.37 7.14 -21.53
N GLN A 78 14.12 6.13 -22.37
CA GLN A 78 12.82 5.46 -22.43
C GLN A 78 12.53 4.66 -21.16
N MET A 79 13.55 4.03 -20.56
CA MET A 79 13.40 3.38 -19.26
C MET A 79 13.05 4.38 -18.17
N VAL A 80 13.73 5.54 -18.13
CA VAL A 80 13.42 6.61 -17.17
C VAL A 80 11.97 7.07 -17.34
N ASP A 81 11.55 7.39 -18.57
CA ASP A 81 10.18 7.83 -18.86
C ASP A 81 9.13 6.77 -18.47
N PHE A 82 9.45 5.49 -18.67
CA PHE A 82 8.61 4.37 -18.24
C PHE A 82 8.46 4.33 -16.72
N TYR A 83 9.58 4.33 -15.98
CA TYR A 83 9.54 4.32 -14.51
C TYR A 83 8.86 5.56 -13.95
N THR A 84 9.08 6.75 -14.50
CA THR A 84 8.39 7.98 -14.07
C THR A 84 6.87 7.85 -14.19
N ARG A 85 6.35 7.30 -15.30
CA ARG A 85 4.91 7.07 -15.47
C ARG A 85 4.37 6.05 -14.47
N VAL A 86 5.08 4.94 -14.28
CA VAL A 86 4.70 3.90 -13.30
C VAL A 86 4.67 4.49 -11.88
N THR A 87 5.72 5.20 -11.48
CA THR A 87 5.80 5.82 -10.15
C THR A 87 4.71 6.86 -9.95
N PHE A 88 4.38 7.66 -10.98
CA PHE A 88 3.29 8.62 -10.91
C PHE A 88 1.91 7.95 -10.73
N ILE A 89 1.62 6.89 -11.48
CA ILE A 89 0.37 6.13 -11.32
C ILE A 89 0.32 5.49 -9.92
N SER A 90 1.42 4.87 -9.49
CA SER A 90 1.52 4.26 -8.17
C SER A 90 1.35 5.28 -7.04
N SER A 91 1.86 6.50 -7.18
CA SER A 91 1.70 7.53 -6.14
C SER A 91 0.25 7.99 -6.02
N LEU A 92 -0.49 8.13 -7.14
CA LEU A 92 -1.91 8.43 -7.13
C LEU A 92 -2.73 7.32 -6.45
N VAL A 93 -2.46 6.05 -6.80
CA VAL A 93 -3.10 4.90 -6.16
C VAL A 93 -2.81 4.90 -4.66
N SER A 94 -1.55 5.07 -4.26
CA SER A 94 -1.19 5.15 -2.84
C SER A 94 -1.89 6.29 -2.11
N ALA A 95 -2.02 7.47 -2.72
CA ALA A 95 -2.70 8.60 -2.12
C ALA A 95 -4.19 8.30 -1.86
N ILE A 96 -4.86 7.66 -2.81
CA ILE A 96 -6.26 7.22 -2.65
C ILE A 96 -6.38 6.19 -1.54
N LEU A 97 -5.49 5.20 -1.49
CA LEU A 97 -5.48 4.17 -0.44
C LEU A 97 -5.22 4.78 0.94
N TRP A 98 -4.31 5.74 1.06
CA TRP A 98 -4.10 6.48 2.31
C TRP A 98 -5.33 7.29 2.70
N GLY A 99 -5.99 7.97 1.75
CA GLY A 99 -7.24 8.68 1.99
C GLY A 99 -8.35 7.77 2.52
N LEU A 100 -8.53 6.59 1.92
CA LEU A 100 -9.45 5.55 2.37
C LEU A 100 -9.11 5.06 3.78
N ASN A 101 -7.82 4.86 4.07
CA ASN A 101 -7.35 4.41 5.39
C ASN A 101 -7.67 5.46 6.47
N LEU A 102 -7.36 6.73 6.20
CA LEU A 102 -7.67 7.84 7.11
C LEU A 102 -9.18 7.99 7.30
N TRP A 103 -9.95 7.87 6.22
CA TRP A 103 -11.40 7.91 6.32
C TRP A 103 -11.95 6.76 7.17
N ALA A 104 -11.39 5.56 7.04
CA ALA A 104 -11.74 4.44 7.92
C ALA A 104 -11.41 4.76 9.38
N PHE A 105 -10.25 5.35 9.68
CA PHE A 105 -9.91 5.68 11.08
C PHE A 105 -10.76 6.80 11.68
N PHE A 106 -11.10 7.83 10.91
CA PHE A 106 -11.78 9.03 11.44
C PHE A 106 -13.28 9.05 11.21
N GLY A 107 -13.80 8.30 10.23
CA GLY A 107 -15.21 8.34 9.80
C GLY A 107 -16.23 7.82 10.82
N TRP A 108 -15.78 7.25 11.95
CA TRP A 108 -16.66 6.64 12.96
C TRP A 108 -16.77 7.40 14.27
N ARG A 109 -16.18 8.59 14.39
CA ARG A 109 -16.35 9.39 15.60
C ARG A 109 -17.81 9.85 15.68
N LYS A 110 -18.59 9.28 16.61
CA LYS A 110 -19.93 9.80 16.95
C LYS A 110 -19.76 11.22 17.50
N PRO A 111 -20.63 12.18 17.10
CA PRO A 111 -20.69 13.46 17.79
C PRO A 111 -20.88 13.21 19.28
N VAL A 112 -20.08 13.87 20.12
CA VAL A 112 -20.32 13.85 21.57
C VAL A 112 -21.67 14.51 21.78
N ALA A 113 -22.63 13.79 22.37
CA ALA A 113 -23.92 14.36 22.69
C ALA A 113 -23.69 15.54 23.65
N ASP A 114 -24.13 16.73 23.24
CA ASP A 114 -24.01 17.93 24.05
C ASP A 114 -24.96 17.79 25.25
N PRO A 115 -24.45 17.71 26.49
CA PRO A 115 -25.31 17.59 27.66
C PRO A 115 -26.22 18.80 27.87
N THR A 116 -25.97 19.91 27.17
CA THR A 116 -26.80 21.12 27.23
C THR A 116 -27.93 21.16 26.20
N ASN A 117 -27.99 20.21 25.26
CA ASN A 117 -29.03 20.16 24.23
C ASN A 117 -29.76 18.80 24.21
N PRO A 118 -30.84 18.63 24.99
CA PRO A 118 -31.67 17.43 24.94
C PRO A 118 -32.52 17.46 23.66
N THR A 119 -32.03 16.82 22.59
CA THR A 119 -32.81 16.48 21.39
C THR A 119 -33.66 15.24 21.60
#